data_AF-A0A9R1WIH8-F1
#
_entry.id   AF-A0A9R1WIH8-F1
#
_cell.length_a   1.000
_cell.length_b   1.000
_cell.length_c   1.000
_cell.angle_alpha   90.00
_cell.angle_beta   90.00
_cell.angle_gamma   90.00
#
_symmetry.space_group_name_H-M   'P 1'
#
loop_
_entity.id
_entity.type
_entity.pdbx_description
1 polymer ?
#
loop_
_entity_poly.entity_id
_entity_poly.type
_entity_poly.pdbx_seq_one_letter_code
_entity_poly.pdbx_strand_id
1 'polypeptide(L)'
;MDILKEKESGSLSEECDEALIIFHHRQCTDIQLRKIVQLEDDSIFFDALLRIRRIGRIESRLHALMLLRKLFKVVDPAQITGIKDELFEETVRILKDNGVSLQTIKASLELVTEIIRWGRNRIKAAESGMVSVLIELLIDNSDRRVCELMLVALEQICWCAEGRAKFLEHAAGLATVSKKVLRVSHVASDRAVRILFLICRFSSSYRVLQEMLEVGVVSKLCLVIQVDCSETTKERVKQILNLNSRLWKEASCIPAHLLSSYPSL
;
A
#
# COMPACT_ATOMS: atom_id res chain seq x y z
N MET A 1 22.58 -0.68 27.83
CA MET A 1 22.26 -2.07 27.46
C MET A 1 21.22 -2.71 28.39
N ASP A 2 20.99 -2.22 29.63
CA ASP A 2 19.88 -2.71 30.47
C ASP A 2 18.51 -2.06 30.19
N ILE A 3 18.50 -0.91 29.51
CA ILE A 3 17.29 -0.11 29.23
C ILE A 3 16.34 -0.82 28.23
N LEU A 4 16.86 -1.69 27.35
CA LEU A 4 16.04 -2.41 26.35
C LEU A 4 15.45 -3.73 26.88
N LYS A 5 15.81 -4.15 28.11
CA LYS A 5 15.28 -5.36 28.77
C LYS A 5 14.19 -5.05 29.79
N GLU A 6 13.66 -3.83 29.82
CA GLU A 6 12.55 -3.54 30.73
C GLU A 6 11.30 -4.34 30.36
N LYS A 7 10.88 -5.08 31.39
CA LYS A 7 9.68 -5.90 31.57
C LYS A 7 8.44 -5.32 30.89
N GLU A 8 7.42 -6.17 30.83
CA GLU A 8 6.02 -5.90 30.50
C GLU A 8 5.35 -4.85 31.42
N SER A 9 5.99 -3.71 31.67
CA SER A 9 5.39 -2.51 32.23
C SER A 9 5.11 -1.55 31.07
N GLY A 10 3.87 -1.08 30.96
CA GLY A 10 3.29 -0.42 29.79
C GLY A 10 3.80 0.98 29.43
N SER A 11 4.98 1.41 29.89
CA SER A 11 5.60 2.69 29.53
C SER A 11 7.07 2.51 29.16
N LEU A 12 7.51 3.15 28.07
CA LEU A 12 8.93 3.30 27.75
C LEU A 12 9.56 4.37 28.64
N SER A 13 10.81 4.16 29.06
CA SER A 13 11.56 5.17 29.82
C SER A 13 11.94 6.36 28.92
N GLU A 14 12.05 7.56 29.50
CA GLU A 14 12.38 8.79 28.76
C GLU A 14 13.77 8.68 28.08
N GLU A 15 14.67 7.91 28.68
CA GLU A 15 16.00 7.61 28.18
C GLU A 15 15.98 6.83 26.86
N CYS A 16 14.97 5.95 26.64
CA CYS A 16 14.77 5.29 25.34
C CYS A 16 14.41 6.30 24.25
N ASP A 17 13.50 7.23 24.56
CA ASP A 17 13.01 8.23 23.63
C ASP A 17 14.14 9.19 23.22
N GLU A 18 14.92 9.66 24.19
CA GLU A 18 16.08 10.53 23.93
C GLU A 18 17.18 9.81 23.15
N ALA A 19 17.51 8.57 23.51
CA ALA A 19 18.51 7.78 22.80
C ALA A 19 18.13 7.57 21.33
N LEU A 20 16.85 7.31 21.05
CA LEU A 20 16.35 7.16 19.69
C LEU A 20 16.46 8.45 18.88
N ILE A 21 16.11 9.59 19.50
CA ILE A 21 16.20 10.91 18.87
C ILE A 21 17.67 11.22 18.54
N ILE A 22 18.59 11.02 19.48
CA ILE A 22 20.03 11.23 19.27
C ILE A 22 20.54 10.31 18.14
N PHE A 23 20.14 9.04 18.17
CA PHE A 23 20.54 8.08 17.15
C PHE A 23 20.05 8.48 15.75
N HIS A 24 18.81 8.94 15.63
CA HIS A 24 18.27 9.45 14.38
C HIS A 24 19.04 10.67 13.87
N HIS A 25 19.32 11.64 14.75
CA HIS A 25 20.06 12.87 14.41
C HIS A 25 21.50 12.58 13.97
N ARG A 26 22.08 11.45 14.37
CA ARG A 26 23.40 11.00 13.92
C ARG A 26 23.48 10.64 12.44
N GLN A 27 22.35 10.60 11.73
CA GLN A 27 22.24 10.31 10.28
C GLN A 27 23.09 9.10 9.85
N CYS A 28 22.96 7.97 10.54
CA CYS A 28 23.74 6.78 10.22
C CYS A 28 23.64 6.39 8.74
N THR A 29 24.80 6.08 8.15
CA THR A 29 24.90 5.58 6.77
C THR A 29 24.42 4.12 6.71
N ASP A 30 24.05 3.65 5.51
CA ASP A 30 23.64 2.27 5.29
C ASP A 30 24.68 1.25 5.77
N ILE A 31 25.98 1.58 5.68
CA ILE A 31 27.08 0.73 6.15
C ILE A 31 27.09 0.67 7.69
N GLN A 32 26.87 1.79 8.36
CA GLN A 32 26.80 1.85 9.82
C GLN A 32 25.58 1.10 10.34
N LEU A 33 24.42 1.24 9.68
CA LEU A 33 23.21 0.51 10.04
C LEU A 33 23.38 -1.00 9.87
N ARG A 34 24.03 -1.47 8.78
CA ARG A 34 24.37 -2.90 8.63
C ARG A 34 25.25 -3.42 9.74
N LYS A 35 26.27 -2.64 10.13
CA LYS A 35 27.15 -3.02 11.24
C LYS A 35 26.38 -3.11 12.55
N ILE A 36 25.48 -2.17 12.83
CA ILE A 36 24.69 -2.17 14.07
C ILE A 36 23.77 -3.39 14.13
N VAL A 37 23.09 -3.69 13.03
CA VAL A 37 22.28 -4.89 12.87
C VAL A 37 23.15 -6.13 13.13
N GLN A 38 24.25 -6.31 12.38
CA GLN A 38 25.15 -7.47 12.52
C GLN A 38 25.87 -7.60 13.88
N LEU A 39 26.00 -6.51 14.65
CA LEU A 39 26.70 -6.51 15.95
C LEU A 39 25.75 -6.83 17.11
N GLU A 40 24.48 -6.46 16.99
CA GLU A 40 23.44 -6.82 17.94
C GLU A 40 22.76 -8.11 17.47
N ASP A 41 22.08 -8.83 18.37
CA ASP A 41 21.17 -9.87 17.89
C ASP A 41 20.09 -9.14 17.06
N ASP A 42 20.06 -9.37 15.75
CA ASP A 42 19.28 -8.62 14.75
C ASP A 42 17.81 -8.42 15.19
N SER A 43 17.28 -9.38 15.96
CA SER A 43 15.92 -9.33 16.51
C SER A 43 15.73 -8.25 17.58
N ILE A 44 16.73 -7.96 18.42
CA ILE A 44 16.57 -7.07 19.59
C ILE A 44 16.41 -5.63 19.16
N PHE A 45 17.29 -5.13 18.27
CA PHE A 45 17.20 -3.76 17.77
C PHE A 45 15.91 -3.55 16.99
N PHE A 46 15.54 -4.55 16.19
CA PHE A 46 14.31 -4.54 15.43
C PHE A 46 13.06 -4.52 16.33
N ASP A 47 12.97 -5.45 17.28
CA ASP A 47 11.85 -5.54 18.24
C ASP A 47 11.77 -4.28 19.12
N ALA A 48 12.90 -3.67 19.49
CA ALA A 48 12.93 -2.40 20.22
C ALA A 48 12.32 -1.26 19.41
N LEU A 49 12.68 -1.12 18.13
CA LEU A 49 12.10 -0.11 17.25
C LEU A 49 10.60 -0.35 17.00
N LEU A 50 10.18 -1.61 16.86
CA LEU A 50 8.76 -1.96 16.79
C LEU A 50 8.00 -1.60 18.07
N ARG A 51 8.61 -1.84 19.24
CA ARG A 51 8.05 -1.46 20.54
C ARG A 51 7.94 0.06 20.68
N ILE A 52 8.97 0.83 20.30
CA ILE A 52 8.94 2.30 20.36
C ILE A 52 7.90 2.87 19.40
N ARG A 53 7.75 2.30 18.21
CA ARG A 53 6.65 2.65 17.30
C ARG A 53 5.27 2.51 17.97
N ARG A 54 5.09 1.47 18.80
CA ARG A 54 3.81 1.15 19.43
C ARG A 54 3.48 2.01 20.64
N ILE A 55 4.43 2.15 21.56
CA ILE A 55 4.17 2.77 22.88
C ILE A 55 4.97 4.05 23.14
N GLY A 56 5.84 4.49 22.22
CA GLY A 56 6.66 5.70 22.39
C GLY A 56 5.89 7.00 22.30
N ARG A 57 6.56 8.13 22.54
CA ARG A 57 6.01 9.48 22.28
C ARG A 57 5.88 9.74 20.77
N ILE A 58 5.04 10.72 20.37
CA ILE A 58 4.77 11.03 18.94
C ILE A 58 6.08 11.20 18.15
N GLU A 59 7.01 12.01 18.67
CA GLU A 59 8.33 12.21 18.06
C GLU A 59 9.10 10.90 17.96
N SER A 60 9.21 10.12 19.03
CA SER A 60 9.92 8.84 19.03
C SER A 60 9.32 7.82 18.07
N ARG A 61 7.99 7.78 17.94
CA ARG A 61 7.32 6.88 16.98
C ARG A 61 7.72 7.21 15.55
N LEU A 62 7.78 8.50 15.21
CA LEU A 62 8.21 8.96 13.90
C LEU A 62 9.68 8.59 13.63
N HIS A 63 10.56 8.87 14.60
CA HIS A 63 11.98 8.54 14.50
C HIS A 63 12.22 7.02 14.37
N ALA A 64 11.49 6.21 15.14
CA ALA A 64 11.57 4.75 15.09
C ALA A 64 11.15 4.24 13.71
N LEU A 65 10.07 4.79 13.17
CA LEU A 65 9.59 4.44 11.84
C LEU A 65 10.59 4.83 10.75
N MET A 66 11.19 6.02 10.83
CA MET A 66 12.22 6.46 9.89
C MET A 66 13.45 5.54 9.90
N LEU A 67 13.85 5.06 11.07
CA LEU A 67 14.96 4.11 11.24
C LEU A 67 14.60 2.72 10.72
N LEU A 68 13.42 2.19 11.05
CA LEU A 68 12.91 0.93 10.51
C LEU A 68 12.94 0.94 8.97
N ARG A 69 12.50 2.04 8.35
CA ARG A 69 12.55 2.21 6.90
C ARG A 69 13.97 2.14 6.33
N LYS A 70 14.96 2.75 7.01
CA LYS A 70 16.37 2.65 6.59
C LYS A 70 16.91 1.23 6.79
N LEU A 71 16.54 0.58 7.89
CA LEU A 71 16.95 -0.79 8.20
C LEU A 71 16.45 -1.78 7.15
N PHE A 72 15.19 -1.70 6.74
CA PHE A 72 14.65 -2.59 5.71
C PHE A 72 15.33 -2.50 4.34
N LYS A 73 16.08 -1.42 4.07
CA LYS A 73 16.90 -1.31 2.85
C LYS A 73 18.22 -2.06 2.95
N VAL A 74 18.67 -2.37 4.15
CA VAL A 74 20.01 -2.88 4.41
C VAL A 74 20.06 -4.26 5.04
N VAL A 75 18.96 -4.67 5.67
CA VAL A 75 18.76 -5.98 6.32
C VAL A 75 18.57 -7.09 5.28
N ASP A 76 19.03 -8.30 5.59
CA ASP A 76 18.90 -9.47 4.72
C ASP A 76 17.41 -9.80 4.48
N PRO A 77 16.99 -10.11 3.23
CA PRO A 77 15.63 -10.54 2.92
C PRO A 77 15.06 -11.62 3.84
N ALA A 78 15.89 -12.57 4.30
CA ALA A 78 15.48 -13.62 5.22
C ALA A 78 14.87 -13.05 6.51
N GLN A 79 15.44 -11.98 7.04
CA GLN A 79 15.00 -11.33 8.29
C GLN A 79 13.73 -10.51 8.07
N ILE A 80 13.56 -9.91 6.89
CA ILE A 80 12.35 -9.14 6.56
C ILE A 80 11.16 -10.06 6.25
N THR A 81 11.41 -11.29 5.80
CA THR A 81 10.34 -12.27 5.53
C THR A 81 9.67 -12.85 6.79
N GLY A 82 10.26 -12.63 7.97
CA GLY A 82 9.78 -13.11 9.27
C GLY A 82 9.04 -12.06 10.11
N ILE A 83 8.64 -10.93 9.52
CA ILE A 83 7.91 -9.88 10.24
C ILE A 83 6.61 -10.45 10.82
N LYS A 84 6.38 -10.17 12.10
CA LYS A 84 5.22 -10.65 12.84
C LYS A 84 3.94 -9.97 12.37
N ASP A 85 2.83 -10.69 12.47
CA ASP A 85 1.54 -10.25 11.93
C ASP A 85 1.01 -9.00 12.68
N GLU A 86 1.36 -8.87 13.96
CA GLU A 86 0.93 -7.74 14.79
C GLU A 86 1.38 -6.38 14.24
N LEU A 87 2.48 -6.34 13.47
CA LEU A 87 2.93 -5.12 12.81
C LEU A 87 1.89 -4.62 11.80
N PHE A 88 1.34 -5.52 10.99
CA PHE A 88 0.35 -5.19 9.98
C PHE A 88 -0.96 -4.80 10.65
N GLU A 89 -1.41 -5.57 11.63
CA GLU A 89 -2.62 -5.26 12.42
C GLU A 89 -2.53 -3.90 13.11
N GLU A 90 -1.38 -3.58 13.69
CA GLU A 90 -1.14 -2.26 14.28
C GLU A 90 -1.17 -1.15 13.23
N THR A 91 -0.56 -1.38 12.07
CA THR A 91 -0.57 -0.38 11.01
C THR A 91 -1.99 -0.15 10.48
N VAL A 92 -2.78 -1.21 10.35
CA VAL A 92 -4.21 -1.16 10.03
C VAL A 92 -4.97 -0.33 11.08
N ARG A 93 -4.69 -0.53 12.38
CA ARG A 93 -5.29 0.28 13.45
C ARG A 93 -4.93 1.76 13.34
N ILE A 94 -3.66 2.09 13.10
CA ILE A 94 -3.19 3.47 12.92
C ILE A 94 -3.89 4.13 11.72
N LEU A 95 -4.02 3.40 10.61
CA LEU A 95 -4.62 3.92 9.38
C LEU A 95 -6.15 4.08 9.49
N LYS A 96 -6.83 3.31 10.34
CA LYS A 96 -8.27 3.47 10.64
C LYS A 96 -8.58 4.63 11.59
N ASP A 97 -7.58 5.11 12.33
CA ASP A 97 -7.78 6.16 13.31
C ASP A 97 -7.82 7.53 12.63
N ASN A 98 -9.03 8.12 12.60
CA ASN A 98 -9.30 9.43 12.02
C ASN A 98 -8.59 10.58 12.75
N GLY A 99 -8.07 10.37 13.96
CA GLY A 99 -7.30 11.35 14.72
C GLY A 99 -5.81 11.43 14.37
N VAL A 100 -5.33 10.54 13.48
CA VAL A 100 -3.89 10.43 13.16
C VAL A 100 -3.46 11.50 12.14
N SER A 101 -2.28 12.08 12.35
CA SER A 101 -1.72 13.08 11.45
C SER A 101 -1.39 12.51 10.06
N LEU A 102 -1.48 13.35 9.02
CA LEU A 102 -1.11 12.96 7.65
C LEU A 102 0.35 12.47 7.55
N GLN A 103 1.24 13.04 8.37
CA GLN A 103 2.64 12.64 8.43
C GLN A 103 2.78 11.22 8.97
N THR A 104 2.02 10.87 10.00
CA THR A 104 1.99 9.51 10.54
C THR A 104 1.39 8.52 9.53
N ILE A 105 0.31 8.88 8.83
CA ILE A 105 -0.25 8.05 7.75
C ILE A 105 0.79 7.79 6.67
N LYS A 106 1.44 8.84 6.17
CA LYS A 106 2.47 8.75 5.14
C LYS A 106 3.64 7.87 5.59
N ALA A 107 4.11 8.06 6.81
CA ALA A 107 5.19 7.28 7.40
C ALA A 107 4.79 5.79 7.47
N SER A 108 3.61 5.48 8.01
CA SER A 108 3.06 4.13 8.08
C SER A 108 2.97 3.45 6.71
N LEU A 109 2.52 4.17 5.69
CA LEU A 109 2.45 3.65 4.33
C LEU A 109 3.83 3.42 3.72
N GLU A 110 4.77 4.34 3.89
CA GLU A 110 6.15 4.16 3.42
C GLU A 110 6.78 2.90 4.04
N LEU A 111 6.61 2.70 5.35
CA LEU A 111 7.07 1.50 6.05
C LEU A 111 6.46 0.23 5.45
N VAL A 112 5.13 0.19 5.30
CA VAL A 112 4.42 -0.96 4.73
C VAL A 112 4.91 -1.27 3.32
N THR A 113 5.07 -0.26 2.46
CA THR A 113 5.49 -0.46 1.06
C THR A 113 6.91 -1.04 0.92
N GLU A 114 7.79 -0.82 1.90
CA GLU A 114 9.11 -1.44 1.93
C GLU A 114 9.02 -2.91 2.37
N ILE A 115 8.15 -3.20 3.34
CA ILE A 115 8.00 -4.53 3.94
C ILE A 115 7.30 -5.52 2.99
N ILE A 116 6.23 -5.10 2.33
CA ILE A 116 5.41 -5.97 1.47
C ILE A 116 6.05 -6.26 0.10
N ARG A 117 7.27 -5.75 -0.15
CA ARG A 117 8.08 -6.16 -1.31
C ARG A 117 8.33 -7.67 -1.31
N TRP A 118 8.31 -8.30 -0.14
CA TRP A 118 8.56 -9.72 0.04
C TRP A 118 7.27 -10.53 0.04
N GLY A 119 7.27 -11.67 -0.67
CA GLY A 119 6.05 -12.46 -0.94
C GLY A 119 5.25 -12.84 0.31
N ARG A 120 5.92 -13.37 1.35
CA ARG A 120 5.27 -13.77 2.61
C ARG A 120 4.55 -12.60 3.31
N ASN A 121 5.15 -11.40 3.25
CA ASN A 121 4.59 -10.21 3.87
C ASN A 121 3.35 -9.69 3.13
N ARG A 122 3.20 -9.97 1.83
CA ARG A 122 1.98 -9.62 1.06
C ARG A 122 0.78 -10.40 1.56
N ILE A 123 0.97 -11.69 1.84
CA ILE A 123 -0.08 -12.58 2.36
C ILE A 123 -0.53 -12.07 3.73
N LYS A 124 0.43 -11.87 4.65
CA LYS A 124 0.16 -11.31 5.99
C LYS A 124 -0.55 -9.96 5.94
N ALA A 125 -0.11 -9.05 5.05
CA ALA A 125 -0.78 -7.77 4.86
C ALA A 125 -2.23 -7.95 4.36
N ALA A 126 -2.48 -8.85 3.42
CA ALA A 126 -3.84 -9.14 2.95
C ALA A 126 -4.74 -9.66 4.08
N GLU A 127 -4.23 -10.60 4.90
CA GLU A 127 -4.96 -11.21 6.01
C GLU A 127 -5.23 -10.25 7.16
N SER A 128 -4.37 -9.25 7.38
CA SER A 128 -4.53 -8.24 8.44
C SER A 128 -5.66 -7.21 8.22
N GLY A 129 -6.31 -7.23 7.05
CA GLY A 129 -7.32 -6.21 6.68
C GLY A 129 -6.74 -4.94 6.05
N MET A 130 -5.44 -4.93 5.71
CA MET A 130 -4.77 -3.81 5.05
C MET A 130 -5.48 -3.38 3.75
N VAL A 131 -5.96 -4.35 2.97
CA VAL A 131 -6.63 -4.07 1.69
C VAL A 131 -7.89 -3.20 1.89
N SER A 132 -8.74 -3.55 2.86
CA SER A 132 -9.97 -2.80 3.17
C SER A 132 -9.65 -1.36 3.54
N VAL A 133 -8.72 -1.18 4.48
CA VAL A 133 -8.29 0.15 4.96
C VAL A 133 -7.72 1.02 3.86
N LEU A 134 -6.89 0.45 2.98
CA LEU A 134 -6.31 1.21 1.88
C LEU A 134 -7.41 1.69 0.90
N ILE A 135 -8.43 0.87 0.64
CA ILE A 135 -9.55 1.24 -0.23
C ILE A 135 -10.40 2.32 0.43
N GLU A 136 -10.76 2.15 1.71
CA GLU A 136 -11.53 3.11 2.50
C GLU A 136 -10.82 4.47 2.54
N LEU A 137 -9.53 4.50 2.88
CA LEU A 137 -8.74 5.74 2.87
C LEU A 137 -8.62 6.36 1.47
N LEU A 138 -8.51 5.57 0.41
CA LEU A 138 -8.48 6.09 -0.96
C LEU A 138 -9.80 6.78 -1.34
N ILE A 139 -10.95 6.41 -0.76
CA ILE A 139 -12.23 7.05 -1.08
C ILE A 139 -12.21 8.53 -0.66
N ASP A 140 -11.76 8.80 0.56
CA ASP A 140 -11.85 10.12 1.20
C ASP A 140 -10.59 10.97 1.06
N ASN A 141 -9.43 10.36 0.79
CA ASN A 141 -8.17 11.09 0.75
C ASN A 141 -7.85 11.67 -0.64
N SER A 142 -7.47 12.95 -0.67
CA SER A 142 -7.05 13.68 -1.87
C SER A 142 -5.56 14.09 -1.84
N ASP A 143 -4.82 13.79 -0.77
CA ASP A 143 -3.38 14.06 -0.74
C ASP A 143 -2.67 13.19 -1.78
N ARG A 144 -1.95 13.85 -2.69
CA ARG A 144 -1.31 13.20 -3.83
C ARG A 144 -0.35 12.10 -3.40
N ARG A 145 0.52 12.39 -2.42
CA ARG A 145 1.60 11.48 -2.05
C ARG A 145 1.06 10.29 -1.26
N VAL A 146 0.08 10.51 -0.40
CA VAL A 146 -0.59 9.45 0.35
C VAL A 146 -1.38 8.55 -0.60
N CYS A 147 -2.11 9.10 -1.57
CA CYS A 147 -2.77 8.30 -2.61
C CYS A 147 -1.77 7.45 -3.42
N GLU A 148 -0.64 8.01 -3.83
CA GLU A 148 0.41 7.26 -4.53
C GLU A 148 0.93 6.09 -3.69
N LEU A 149 1.21 6.30 -2.40
CA LEU A 149 1.70 5.25 -1.51
C LEU A 149 0.66 4.15 -1.27
N MET A 150 -0.61 4.51 -1.09
CA MET A 150 -1.70 3.54 -0.95
C MET A 150 -1.85 2.67 -2.20
N LEU A 151 -1.77 3.26 -3.39
CA LEU A 151 -1.83 2.52 -4.65
C LEU A 151 -0.60 1.63 -4.87
N VAL A 152 0.59 2.06 -4.45
CA VAL A 152 1.78 1.19 -4.44
C VAL A 152 1.56 -0.01 -3.52
N ALA A 153 1.08 0.22 -2.30
CA ALA A 153 0.85 -0.86 -1.35
C ALA A 153 -0.22 -1.85 -1.86
N LEU A 154 -1.32 -1.33 -2.38
CA LEU A 154 -2.41 -2.14 -2.92
C LEU A 154 -1.97 -2.97 -4.14
N GLU A 155 -1.17 -2.39 -5.05
CA GLU A 155 -0.57 -3.13 -6.16
C GLU A 155 0.35 -4.24 -5.67
N GLN A 156 1.24 -3.95 -4.71
CA GLN A 156 2.17 -4.93 -4.15
C GLN A 156 1.42 -6.10 -3.50
N ILE A 157 0.33 -5.84 -2.77
CA ILE A 157 -0.51 -6.87 -2.18
C ILE A 157 -1.23 -7.70 -3.26
N CYS A 158 -1.72 -7.07 -4.34
CA CYS A 158 -2.40 -7.77 -5.44
C CYS A 158 -1.51 -8.73 -6.26
N TRP A 159 -0.20 -8.75 -6.01
CA TRP A 159 0.69 -9.77 -6.57
C TRP A 159 0.49 -11.17 -5.96
N CYS A 160 -0.16 -11.31 -4.80
CA CYS A 160 -0.59 -12.61 -4.27
C CYS A 160 -2.09 -12.86 -4.47
N ALA A 161 -2.51 -14.13 -4.37
CA ALA A 161 -3.90 -14.51 -4.63
C ALA A 161 -4.84 -14.01 -3.54
N GLU A 162 -4.40 -14.05 -2.29
CA GLU A 162 -5.08 -13.57 -1.09
C GLU A 162 -5.35 -12.07 -1.19
N GLY A 163 -4.35 -11.30 -1.65
CA GLY A 163 -4.49 -9.87 -1.88
C GLY A 163 -5.56 -9.54 -2.91
N ARG A 164 -5.60 -10.27 -4.04
CA ARG A 164 -6.64 -10.08 -5.06
C ARG A 164 -8.01 -10.51 -4.57
N ALA A 165 -8.09 -11.60 -3.81
CA ALA A 165 -9.34 -12.05 -3.20
C ALA A 165 -9.90 -10.98 -2.24
N LYS A 166 -9.07 -10.44 -1.34
CA LYS A 166 -9.45 -9.36 -0.44
C LYS A 166 -9.81 -8.06 -1.15
N PHE A 167 -9.15 -7.76 -2.27
CA PHE A 167 -9.49 -6.59 -3.09
C PHE A 167 -10.88 -6.72 -3.72
N LEU A 168 -11.21 -7.90 -4.26
CA LEU A 168 -12.51 -8.18 -4.89
C LEU A 168 -13.64 -8.43 -3.87
N GLU A 169 -13.31 -8.82 -2.64
CA GLU A 169 -14.27 -8.91 -1.53
C GLU A 169 -14.79 -7.52 -1.11
N HIS A 170 -13.97 -6.47 -1.29
CA HIS A 170 -14.36 -5.11 -0.94
C HIS A 170 -15.22 -4.46 -2.03
N ALA A 171 -16.49 -4.17 -1.73
CA ALA A 171 -17.49 -3.69 -2.69
C ALA A 171 -17.09 -2.41 -3.47
N ALA A 172 -16.26 -1.55 -2.90
CA ALA A 172 -15.77 -0.33 -3.57
C ALA A 172 -14.40 -0.48 -4.25
N GLY A 173 -13.78 -1.67 -4.27
CA GLY A 173 -12.39 -1.86 -4.69
C GLY A 173 -12.14 -1.41 -6.13
N LEU A 174 -12.88 -1.98 -7.10
CA LEU A 174 -12.75 -1.63 -8.51
C LEU A 174 -13.13 -0.17 -8.79
N ALA A 175 -14.24 0.29 -8.22
CA ALA A 175 -14.70 1.67 -8.36
C ALA A 175 -13.65 2.67 -7.86
N THR A 176 -13.05 2.42 -6.69
CA THR A 176 -12.08 3.30 -6.06
C THR A 176 -10.78 3.38 -6.87
N VAL A 177 -10.24 2.23 -7.30
CA VAL A 177 -9.03 2.21 -8.14
C VAL A 177 -9.28 2.86 -9.50
N SER A 178 -10.42 2.57 -10.14
CA SER A 178 -10.85 3.22 -11.39
C SER A 178 -10.91 4.73 -11.24
N LYS A 179 -11.49 5.22 -10.13
CA LYS A 179 -11.62 6.64 -9.82
C LYS A 179 -10.27 7.35 -9.74
N LYS A 180 -9.20 6.67 -9.30
CA LYS A 180 -7.87 7.29 -9.13
C LYS A 180 -7.07 7.39 -10.43
N VAL A 181 -7.43 6.63 -11.46
CA VAL A 181 -6.82 6.74 -12.79
C VAL A 181 -7.09 8.14 -13.37
N LEU A 182 -6.03 8.82 -13.81
CA LEU A 182 -6.03 10.18 -14.36
C LEU A 182 -6.50 11.30 -13.39
N ARG A 183 -6.67 11.01 -12.10
CA ARG A 183 -7.18 11.98 -11.11
C ARG A 183 -6.18 12.44 -10.06
N VAL A 184 -5.05 11.74 -9.92
CA VAL A 184 -4.06 12.04 -8.85
C VAL A 184 -2.71 12.43 -9.46
N SER A 185 -2.09 11.51 -10.19
CA SER A 185 -0.80 11.72 -10.87
C SER A 185 -0.56 10.64 -11.92
N HIS A 186 0.47 10.80 -12.76
CA HIS A 186 0.90 9.74 -13.68
C HIS A 186 1.35 8.48 -12.93
N VAL A 187 2.05 8.63 -11.81
CA VAL A 187 2.49 7.50 -10.96
C VAL A 187 1.28 6.76 -10.40
N ALA A 188 0.31 7.47 -9.84
CA ALA A 188 -0.93 6.88 -9.34
C ALA A 188 -1.70 6.16 -10.47
N SER A 189 -1.75 6.74 -11.67
CA SER A 189 -2.42 6.14 -12.82
C SER A 189 -1.73 4.85 -13.27
N ASP A 190 -0.39 4.80 -13.37
CA ASP A 190 0.35 3.57 -13.68
C ASP A 190 0.07 2.48 -12.63
N ARG A 191 0.10 2.82 -11.34
CA ARG A 191 -0.17 1.87 -10.24
C ARG A 191 -1.61 1.34 -10.28
N ALA A 192 -2.58 2.22 -10.48
CA ALA A 192 -3.99 1.83 -10.61
C ALA A 192 -4.22 0.91 -11.82
N VAL A 193 -3.62 1.22 -12.99
CA VAL A 193 -3.68 0.37 -14.18
C VAL A 193 -3.01 -0.99 -13.93
N ARG A 194 -1.91 -1.04 -13.16
CA ARG A 194 -1.28 -2.31 -12.76
C ARG A 194 -2.19 -3.17 -11.89
N ILE A 195 -2.88 -2.58 -10.91
CA ILE A 195 -3.86 -3.29 -10.09
C ILE A 195 -4.94 -3.90 -10.99
N LEU A 196 -5.55 -3.09 -11.86
CA LEU A 196 -6.59 -3.56 -12.80
C LEU A 196 -6.07 -4.68 -13.72
N PHE A 197 -4.83 -4.56 -14.21
CA PHE A 197 -4.19 -5.62 -14.99
C PHE A 197 -4.05 -6.94 -14.21
N LEU A 198 -3.58 -6.89 -12.96
CA LEU A 198 -3.44 -8.09 -12.12
C LEU A 198 -4.80 -8.78 -11.90
N ILE A 199 -5.86 -8.01 -11.69
CA ILE A 199 -7.23 -8.53 -11.57
C ILE A 199 -7.68 -9.20 -12.87
N CYS A 200 -7.60 -8.48 -14.01
CA CYS A 200 -7.99 -9.05 -15.30
C CYS A 200 -7.19 -10.30 -15.68
N ARG A 201 -5.90 -10.32 -15.35
CA ARG A 201 -4.99 -11.40 -15.75
C ARG A 201 -5.17 -12.67 -14.92
N PHE A 202 -5.42 -12.54 -13.62
CA PHE A 202 -5.34 -13.66 -12.67
C PHE A 202 -6.61 -13.92 -11.86
N SER A 203 -7.59 -13.02 -11.93
CA SER A 203 -8.83 -13.10 -11.13
C SER A 203 -10.05 -12.66 -11.94
N SER A 204 -9.99 -12.76 -13.27
CA SER A 204 -11.12 -12.47 -14.14
C SER A 204 -12.23 -13.50 -13.97
N SER A 205 -13.45 -13.01 -13.79
CA SER A 205 -14.69 -13.77 -13.87
C SER A 205 -15.75 -12.91 -14.54
N TYR A 206 -16.83 -13.51 -15.03
CA TYR A 206 -17.91 -12.76 -15.66
C TYR A 206 -18.43 -11.62 -14.76
N ARG A 207 -18.63 -11.90 -13.46
CA ARG A 207 -19.11 -10.92 -12.47
C ARG A 207 -18.13 -9.75 -12.30
N VAL A 208 -16.84 -10.05 -12.17
CA VAL A 208 -15.78 -9.02 -12.04
C VAL A 208 -15.72 -8.15 -13.30
N LEU A 209 -15.76 -8.74 -14.49
CA LEU A 209 -15.69 -7.99 -15.74
C LEU A 209 -16.95 -7.15 -15.99
N GLN A 210 -18.11 -7.61 -15.54
CA GLN A 210 -19.36 -6.84 -15.55
C GLN A 210 -19.28 -5.65 -14.57
N GLU A 211 -18.83 -5.87 -13.34
CA GLU A 211 -18.63 -4.77 -12.38
C GLU A 211 -17.66 -3.72 -12.93
N MET A 212 -16.58 -4.14 -13.58
CA MET A 212 -15.63 -3.23 -14.24
C MET A 212 -16.29 -2.35 -15.31
N LEU A 213 -17.30 -2.86 -16.03
CA LEU A 213 -18.10 -2.05 -16.95
C LEU A 213 -18.97 -1.05 -16.20
N GLU A 214 -19.71 -1.52 -15.21
CA GLU A 214 -20.66 -0.72 -14.42
C GLU A 214 -19.97 0.46 -13.72
N VAL A 215 -18.78 0.24 -13.15
CA VAL A 215 -17.99 1.28 -12.47
C VAL A 215 -17.09 2.09 -13.41
N GLY A 216 -17.24 1.88 -14.73
CA GLY A 216 -16.61 2.70 -15.77
C GLY A 216 -15.10 2.48 -15.96
N VAL A 217 -14.57 1.31 -15.58
CA VAL A 217 -13.15 0.98 -15.80
C VAL A 217 -12.80 1.03 -17.28
N VAL A 218 -13.62 0.42 -18.13
CA VAL A 218 -13.34 0.32 -19.57
C VAL A 218 -13.26 1.69 -20.22
N SER A 219 -14.21 2.58 -19.95
CA SER A 219 -14.18 3.97 -20.44
C SER A 219 -12.94 4.71 -19.94
N LYS A 220 -12.53 4.48 -18.69
CA LYS A 220 -11.32 5.07 -18.10
C LYS A 220 -10.04 4.59 -18.80
N LEU A 221 -9.95 3.30 -19.09
CA LEU A 221 -8.83 2.68 -19.82
C LEU A 221 -8.73 3.24 -21.24
N CYS A 222 -9.85 3.35 -21.96
CA CYS A 222 -9.87 3.98 -23.28
C CYS A 222 -9.35 5.43 -23.23
N LEU A 223 -9.74 6.20 -22.22
CA LEU A 223 -9.24 7.56 -22.03
C LEU A 223 -7.73 7.62 -21.80
N VAL A 224 -7.15 6.67 -21.04
CA VAL A 224 -5.69 6.59 -20.81
C VAL A 224 -4.90 6.46 -22.13
N ILE A 225 -5.45 5.78 -23.14
CA ILE A 225 -4.81 5.67 -24.46
C ILE A 225 -4.80 7.02 -25.19
N GLN A 226 -5.86 7.83 -25.02
CA GLN A 226 -6.09 9.08 -25.74
C GLN A 226 -5.34 10.28 -25.17
N VAL A 227 -5.02 10.26 -23.87
CA VAL A 227 -4.35 11.37 -23.19
C VAL A 227 -2.84 11.14 -23.05
N ASP A 228 -2.13 12.17 -22.60
CA ASP A 228 -0.71 12.05 -22.29
C ASP A 228 -0.49 11.13 -21.07
N CYS A 229 0.16 9.99 -21.31
CA CYS A 229 0.46 8.94 -20.34
C CYS A 229 1.67 8.16 -20.85
N SER A 230 2.43 7.52 -19.96
CA SER A 230 3.61 6.76 -20.37
C SER A 230 3.24 5.62 -21.33
N GLU A 231 4.10 5.37 -22.31
CA GLU A 231 3.91 4.26 -23.27
C GLU A 231 3.80 2.91 -22.56
N THR A 232 4.54 2.72 -21.46
CA THR A 232 4.44 1.53 -20.61
C THR A 232 3.05 1.34 -20.00
N THR A 233 2.38 2.44 -19.63
CA THR A 233 1.01 2.40 -19.10
C THR A 233 0.04 2.11 -20.23
N LYS A 234 0.16 2.82 -21.36
CA LYS A 234 -0.71 2.62 -22.54
C LYS A 234 -0.65 1.19 -23.07
N GLU A 235 0.55 0.61 -23.13
CA GLU A 235 0.72 -0.79 -23.56
C GLU A 235 0.03 -1.76 -22.61
N ARG A 236 0.13 -1.55 -21.30
CA ARG A 236 -0.59 -2.36 -20.31
C ARG A 236 -2.10 -2.22 -20.47
N VAL A 237 -2.60 -1.01 -20.74
CA VAL A 237 -4.02 -0.79 -21.03
C VAL A 237 -4.47 -1.59 -22.25
N LYS A 238 -3.71 -1.56 -23.35
CA LYS A 238 -4.01 -2.36 -24.55
C LYS A 238 -4.07 -3.85 -24.23
N GLN A 239 -3.17 -4.36 -23.38
CA GLN A 239 -3.21 -5.75 -22.92
C GLN A 239 -4.51 -6.05 -22.14
N ILE A 240 -4.93 -5.17 -21.23
CA ILE A 240 -6.19 -5.34 -20.48
C ILE A 240 -7.39 -5.41 -21.44
N LEU A 241 -7.46 -4.49 -22.40
CA LEU A 241 -8.55 -4.45 -23.39
C LEU A 241 -8.55 -5.69 -24.28
N ASN A 242 -7.38 -6.15 -24.72
CA ASN A 242 -7.25 -7.35 -25.55
C ASN A 242 -7.69 -8.61 -24.80
N LEU A 243 -7.25 -8.78 -23.54
CA LEU A 243 -7.59 -9.93 -22.69
C LEU A 243 -9.10 -10.12 -22.53
N ASN A 244 -9.87 -9.03 -22.49
CA ASN A 244 -11.31 -9.05 -22.18
C ASN A 244 -12.17 -8.60 -23.37
N SER A 245 -11.59 -8.50 -24.56
CA SER A 245 -12.23 -7.93 -25.75
C SER A 245 -13.55 -8.62 -26.12
N ARG A 246 -13.68 -9.93 -25.91
CA ARG A 246 -14.93 -10.66 -26.20
C ARG A 246 -16.13 -10.14 -25.38
N LEU A 247 -15.93 -9.77 -24.12
CA LEU A 247 -17.00 -9.31 -23.24
C LEU A 247 -17.22 -7.79 -23.40
N TRP A 248 -16.16 -7.03 -23.64
CA TRP A 248 -16.24 -5.57 -23.70
C TRP A 248 -16.52 -5.00 -25.10
N LYS A 249 -16.36 -5.77 -26.19
CA LYS A 249 -16.65 -5.30 -27.56
C LYS A 249 -18.08 -4.82 -27.76
N GLU A 250 -19.02 -5.47 -27.10
CA GLU A 250 -20.45 -5.14 -27.17
C GLU A 250 -20.89 -4.19 -26.05
N ALA A 251 -19.97 -3.88 -25.13
CA ALA A 251 -20.29 -3.05 -24.00
C ALA A 251 -20.30 -1.57 -24.41
N SER A 252 -21.45 -0.95 -24.21
CA SER A 252 -21.60 0.49 -24.29
C SER A 252 -20.60 1.19 -23.37
N CYS A 253 -19.74 2.05 -23.92
CA CYS A 253 -18.93 2.99 -23.12
C CYS A 253 -19.78 4.14 -22.54
N ILE A 254 -21.07 4.20 -22.90
CA ILE A 254 -22.07 5.13 -22.37
C ILE A 254 -22.67 4.49 -21.11
N PRO A 255 -22.56 5.14 -19.94
CA PRO A 255 -23.22 4.70 -18.71
C PRO A 255 -24.72 4.48 -18.95
N ALA A 256 -25.29 3.43 -18.34
CA ALA A 256 -26.68 3.06 -18.57
C ALA A 256 -27.68 4.20 -18.33
N HIS A 257 -27.42 5.06 -17.34
CA HIS A 257 -28.25 6.24 -17.06
C HIS A 257 -28.20 7.31 -18.16
N LEU A 258 -27.14 7.35 -18.98
CA LEU A 258 -26.99 8.27 -20.10
C LEU A 258 -27.48 7.69 -21.43
N LEU A 259 -27.73 6.38 -21.52
CA LEU A 259 -28.27 5.74 -22.72
C LEU A 259 -29.65 6.28 -23.09
N SER A 260 -30.48 6.62 -22.10
CA SER A 260 -31.80 7.23 -22.33
C SER A 260 -31.74 8.64 -22.93
N SER A 261 -30.59 9.32 -22.78
CA SER A 261 -30.37 10.70 -23.25
C SER A 261 -29.60 10.77 -24.57
N TYR A 262 -29.11 9.63 -25.06
CA TYR A 262 -28.38 9.56 -26.32
C TYR A 262 -29.37 9.33 -27.46
N PRO A 263 -29.32 10.12 -28.55
CA PRO A 263 -30.17 9.87 -29.71
C PRO A 263 -29.83 8.50 -30.27
N SER A 264 -30.83 7.61 -30.30
CA SER A 264 -30.72 6.30 -30.94
C SER A 264 -30.39 6.49 -32.42
N LEU A 265 -29.27 5.87 -32.85
CA LEU A 265 -28.87 5.76 -34.26
C LEU A 265 -29.90 4.97 -35.08
#